data_AF-G2T2B1-F1
#
_entry.id   AF-G2T2B1-F1
#
_cell.length_a   1.000
_cell.length_b   1.000
_cell.length_c   1.000
_cell.angle_alpha   90.00
_cell.angle_beta   90.00
_cell.angle_gamma   90.00
#
_symmetry.space_group_name_H-M   'P 1'
#
loop_
_entity.id
_entity.type
_entity.pdbx_description
1 polymer ?
#
loop_
_entity_poly.entity_id
_entity_poly.type
_entity_poly.pdbx_seq_one_letter_code
_entity_poly.pdbx_strand_id
1 'polypeptide(L)'
;MYKYDAKSLKAEEFINDEEIRETLAYADANKDNVELIDAIIAKAGERKGLNHREASVLLACQIPEKIEEVYALAQQIKKDFYGNRIVLFAPLYLSNYCVNGCVYCPYHLKNKHIARKKLTQEEIVKEVTALQDMGHKRLAIEAGEDPVNNPIEYILECIQTIYSIKHKNGAIRRVNVNIAATTVENYRKLKEAGIGTYILFQETYHKESYENLHPTGPKHDYAYHTEAMDRAMEGGIDDVGLGVLFGLEMYRYEFAGLLMHAEHLEAVHGVGPHTISVPRVKHADDIDPTAFDNGISDDIFAKICALIRISVPYTGMIISTRESQAVREKVLPLGVSQISGASRTSVGGYAEPEPEEENSEQFDVSDQRTLDEVVNWLMKMGYIPSFCTACYREGRTGDRFMALCKNMQILNCCHPNALMTLKEYLEDYAGEETKKIGMELIDRELEKIPNPKVKQTAYEHIHDIAEGKRDFRF
;
A
#
# COMPACT_ATOMS: atom_id res chain seq x y z
N MET A 1 -0.75 -8.90 -33.34
CA MET A 1 0.01 -8.29 -32.25
C MET A 1 -0.38 -6.83 -32.18
N TYR A 2 -0.73 -6.38 -30.98
CA TYR A 2 -0.95 -4.96 -30.72
C TYR A 2 0.40 -4.26 -30.61
N LYS A 3 0.47 -3.00 -31.04
CA LYS A 3 1.64 -2.16 -30.80
C LYS A 3 1.55 -1.59 -29.39
N TYR A 4 2.64 -1.65 -28.63
CA TYR A 4 2.69 -1.01 -27.31
C TYR A 4 2.40 0.49 -27.40
N ASP A 5 1.47 0.95 -26.56
CA ASP A 5 1.10 2.35 -26.41
C ASP A 5 0.69 2.64 -24.96
N ALA A 6 1.56 3.32 -24.22
CA ALA A 6 1.30 3.74 -22.84
C ALA A 6 0.08 4.68 -22.71
N LYS A 7 -0.42 5.27 -23.80
CA LYS A 7 -1.62 6.14 -23.78
C LYS A 7 -2.90 5.43 -24.22
N SER A 8 -2.82 4.15 -24.59
CA SER A 8 -4.01 3.40 -24.95
C SER A 8 -4.86 3.10 -23.71
N LEU A 9 -6.18 3.14 -23.88
CA LEU A 9 -7.14 2.72 -22.85
C LEU A 9 -7.52 1.23 -22.94
N LYS A 10 -6.79 0.44 -23.74
CA LYS A 10 -7.01 -1.00 -23.88
C LYS A 10 -5.89 -1.77 -23.20
N ALA A 11 -6.26 -2.68 -22.30
CA ALA A 11 -5.32 -3.44 -21.46
C ALA A 11 -4.13 -4.02 -22.23
N GLU A 12 -4.40 -4.68 -23.36
CA GLU A 12 -3.38 -5.41 -24.15
C GLU A 12 -2.44 -4.49 -24.96
N GLU A 13 -2.77 -3.19 -25.06
CA GLU A 13 -1.96 -2.19 -25.73
C GLU A 13 -0.99 -1.49 -24.75
N PHE A 14 -1.40 -1.22 -23.50
CA PHE A 14 -0.52 -0.61 -22.48
C PHE A 14 0.16 -1.61 -21.53
N ILE A 15 -0.39 -2.82 -21.38
CA ILE A 15 0.29 -4.01 -20.84
C ILE A 15 0.49 -4.99 -21.99
N ASN A 16 1.47 -4.69 -22.82
CA ASN A 16 1.73 -5.44 -24.04
C ASN A 16 2.70 -6.60 -23.79
N ASP A 17 2.26 -7.83 -24.05
CA ASP A 17 3.06 -9.04 -23.81
C ASP A 17 4.37 -9.09 -24.61
N GLU A 18 4.32 -8.66 -25.88
CA GLU A 18 5.51 -8.62 -26.75
C GLU A 18 6.54 -7.63 -26.21
N GLU A 19 6.12 -6.42 -25.83
CA GLU A 19 6.97 -5.40 -25.19
C GLU A 19 7.61 -5.91 -23.90
N ILE A 20 6.87 -6.63 -23.04
CA ILE A 20 7.42 -7.19 -21.81
C ILE A 20 8.47 -8.28 -22.14
N ARG A 21 8.18 -9.17 -23.10
CA ARG A 21 9.15 -10.21 -23.51
C ARG A 21 10.42 -9.60 -24.10
N GLU A 22 10.29 -8.60 -24.95
CA GLU A 22 11.43 -7.84 -25.48
C GLU A 22 12.21 -7.13 -24.37
N THR A 23 11.51 -6.55 -23.39
CA THR A 23 12.10 -5.93 -22.20
C THR A 23 12.94 -6.92 -21.41
N LEU A 24 12.42 -8.12 -21.15
CA LEU A 24 13.14 -9.17 -20.42
C LEU A 24 14.34 -9.68 -21.21
N ALA A 25 14.20 -9.88 -22.53
CA ALA A 25 15.30 -10.27 -23.40
C ALA A 25 16.41 -9.20 -23.44
N TYR A 26 16.04 -7.92 -23.53
CA TYR A 26 16.97 -6.80 -23.45
C TYR A 26 17.70 -6.75 -22.11
N ALA A 27 16.97 -6.99 -21.00
CA ALA A 27 17.54 -7.07 -19.66
C ALA A 27 18.53 -8.22 -19.54
N ASP A 28 18.21 -9.40 -20.06
CA ASP A 28 19.11 -10.56 -20.03
C ASP A 28 20.39 -10.34 -20.87
N ALA A 29 20.27 -9.67 -22.01
CA ALA A 29 21.41 -9.31 -22.85
C ALA A 29 22.34 -8.27 -22.19
N ASN A 30 21.82 -7.48 -21.24
CA ASN A 30 22.55 -6.38 -20.60
C ASN A 30 22.78 -6.54 -19.10
N LYS A 31 22.43 -7.69 -18.51
CA LYS A 31 22.55 -7.93 -17.05
C LYS A 31 23.98 -7.81 -16.52
N ASP A 32 24.98 -7.94 -17.39
CA ASP A 32 26.42 -7.82 -17.08
C ASP A 32 27.07 -6.58 -17.76
N ASN A 33 26.27 -5.71 -18.40
CA ASN A 33 26.75 -4.51 -19.07
C ASN A 33 26.93 -3.36 -18.06
N VAL A 34 28.11 -3.30 -17.44
CA VAL A 34 28.44 -2.34 -16.39
C VAL A 34 28.23 -0.89 -16.82
N GLU A 35 28.63 -0.51 -18.04
CA GLU A 35 28.49 0.86 -18.52
C GLU A 35 27.01 1.29 -18.60
N LEU A 36 26.15 0.41 -19.12
CA LEU A 36 24.72 0.67 -19.16
C LEU A 36 24.09 0.70 -17.76
N ILE A 37 24.46 -0.25 -16.90
CA ILE A 37 23.96 -0.32 -15.53
C ILE A 37 24.31 0.97 -14.77
N ASP A 38 25.53 1.45 -14.90
CA ASP A 38 25.99 2.70 -14.27
C ASP A 38 25.22 3.91 -14.79
N ALA A 39 24.96 3.97 -16.10
CA ALA A 39 24.14 5.01 -16.68
C ALA A 39 22.70 4.99 -16.16
N ILE A 40 22.10 3.80 -15.99
CA ILE A 40 20.74 3.65 -15.44
C ILE A 40 20.71 4.07 -13.96
N ILE A 41 21.68 3.64 -13.15
CA ILE A 41 21.78 4.04 -11.74
C ILE A 41 21.97 5.56 -11.63
N ALA A 42 22.82 6.16 -12.46
CA ALA A 42 23.03 7.60 -12.52
C ALA A 42 21.73 8.36 -12.86
N LYS A 43 20.97 7.88 -13.86
CA LYS A 43 19.66 8.42 -14.23
C LYS A 43 18.67 8.35 -13.07
N ALA A 44 18.58 7.20 -12.40
CA ALA A 44 17.74 7.05 -11.20
C ALA A 44 18.16 8.03 -10.09
N GLY A 45 19.45 8.35 -10.00
CA GLY A 45 20.03 9.41 -9.19
C GLY A 45 19.48 10.82 -9.47
N GLU A 46 18.74 11.06 -10.54
CA GLU A 46 18.04 12.34 -10.74
C GLU A 46 16.69 12.43 -10.01
N ARG A 47 16.22 11.34 -9.39
CA ARG A 47 14.90 11.22 -8.75
C ARG A 47 13.73 11.51 -9.71
N LYS A 48 13.91 11.24 -11.00
CA LYS A 48 12.86 11.39 -12.04
C LYS A 48 12.25 10.07 -12.49
N GLY A 49 12.64 8.96 -11.85
CA GLY A 49 12.16 7.63 -12.17
C GLY A 49 12.94 6.95 -13.30
N LEU A 50 12.62 5.67 -13.48
CA LEU A 50 13.12 4.80 -14.54
C LEU A 50 11.93 4.21 -15.28
N ASN A 51 12.10 3.91 -16.58
CA ASN A 51 11.10 3.15 -17.29
C ASN A 51 11.22 1.64 -17.03
N HIS A 52 10.20 0.89 -17.43
CA HIS A 52 10.11 -0.56 -17.27
C HIS A 52 11.31 -1.31 -17.90
N ARG A 53 11.84 -0.85 -19.05
CA ARG A 53 13.03 -1.45 -19.70
C ARG A 53 14.30 -1.29 -18.86
N GLU A 54 14.58 -0.06 -18.43
CA GLU A 54 15.75 0.28 -17.61
C GLU A 54 15.73 -0.43 -16.26
N ALA A 55 14.59 -0.38 -15.58
CA ALA A 55 14.42 -1.03 -14.28
C ALA A 55 14.57 -2.57 -14.40
N SER A 56 14.13 -3.16 -15.51
CA SER A 56 14.28 -4.60 -15.76
C SER A 56 15.73 -5.02 -15.95
N VAL A 57 16.58 -4.17 -16.54
CA VAL A 57 18.04 -4.41 -16.60
C VAL A 57 18.62 -4.50 -15.18
N LEU A 58 18.27 -3.56 -14.30
CA LEU A 58 18.72 -3.58 -12.91
C LEU A 58 18.19 -4.79 -12.13
N LEU A 59 16.95 -5.22 -12.41
CA LEU A 59 16.40 -6.45 -11.84
C LEU A 59 17.19 -7.69 -12.28
N ALA A 60 17.59 -7.76 -13.54
CA ALA A 60 18.37 -8.87 -14.09
C ALA A 60 19.83 -8.90 -13.58
N CYS A 61 20.43 -7.74 -13.32
CA CYS A 61 21.81 -7.60 -12.87
C CYS A 61 22.13 -8.42 -11.62
N GLN A 62 23.19 -9.24 -11.65
CA GLN A 62 23.62 -10.05 -10.49
C GLN A 62 24.97 -9.58 -9.91
N ILE A 63 25.50 -8.44 -10.36
CA ILE A 63 26.77 -7.89 -9.91
C ILE A 63 26.59 -7.34 -8.48
N PRO A 64 27.24 -7.92 -7.44
CA PRO A 64 26.97 -7.55 -6.05
C PRO A 64 27.19 -6.06 -5.75
N GLU A 65 28.27 -5.47 -6.26
CA GLU A 65 28.59 -4.06 -6.07
C GLU A 65 27.48 -3.14 -6.62
N LYS A 66 26.89 -3.49 -7.77
CA LYS A 66 25.80 -2.71 -8.39
C LYS A 66 24.47 -2.89 -7.67
N ILE A 67 24.22 -4.06 -7.07
CA ILE A 67 23.05 -4.28 -6.22
C ILE A 67 23.15 -3.39 -4.97
N GLU A 68 24.33 -3.30 -4.35
CA GLU A 68 24.55 -2.41 -3.20
C GLU A 68 24.41 -0.93 -3.57
N GLU A 69 24.89 -0.50 -4.73
CA GLU A 69 24.66 0.85 -5.25
C GLU A 69 23.16 1.16 -5.40
N VAL A 70 22.38 0.21 -5.95
CA VAL A 70 20.91 0.32 -6.06
C VAL A 70 20.26 0.44 -4.68
N TYR A 71 20.71 -0.35 -3.70
CA TYR A 71 20.17 -0.30 -2.34
C TYR A 71 20.48 1.02 -1.65
N ALA A 72 21.73 1.50 -1.76
CA ALA A 72 22.12 2.80 -1.23
C ALA A 72 21.31 3.94 -1.87
N LEU A 73 21.10 3.88 -3.19
CA LEU A 73 20.28 4.87 -3.90
C LEU A 73 18.82 4.83 -3.44
N ALA A 74 18.22 3.64 -3.32
CA ALA A 74 16.84 3.49 -2.86
C ALA A 74 16.64 4.04 -1.45
N GLN A 75 17.60 3.79 -0.55
CA GLN A 75 17.62 4.36 0.80
C GLN A 75 17.69 5.89 0.78
N GLN A 76 18.56 6.45 -0.07
CA GLN A 76 18.71 7.89 -0.17
C GLN A 76 17.43 8.54 -0.74
N ILE A 77 16.84 7.99 -1.80
CA ILE A 77 15.58 8.49 -2.37
C ILE A 77 14.44 8.39 -1.35
N LYS A 78 14.35 7.28 -0.60
CA LYS A 78 13.39 7.16 0.49
C LYS A 78 13.59 8.28 1.51
N LYS A 79 14.83 8.55 1.92
CA LYS A 79 15.15 9.61 2.88
C LYS A 79 14.79 11.00 2.34
N ASP A 80 15.06 11.28 1.06
CA ASP A 80 14.79 12.57 0.42
C ASP A 80 13.29 12.90 0.45
N PHE A 81 12.39 11.94 0.12
CA PHE A 81 10.95 12.19 0.03
C PHE A 81 10.15 11.81 1.29
N TYR A 82 10.48 10.68 1.91
CA TYR A 82 9.74 10.12 3.05
C TYR A 82 10.46 10.31 4.38
N GLY A 83 11.76 10.62 4.36
CA GLY A 83 12.59 10.64 5.55
C GLY A 83 12.52 9.32 6.31
N ASN A 84 12.54 9.44 7.64
CA ASN A 84 12.39 8.30 8.54
C ASN A 84 10.91 8.04 8.90
N ARG A 85 9.95 8.65 8.21
CA ARG A 85 8.53 8.46 8.51
C ARG A 85 8.04 7.13 7.98
N ILE A 86 7.16 6.48 8.75
CA ILE A 86 6.42 5.29 8.35
C ILE A 86 4.96 5.47 8.75
N VAL A 87 4.06 5.48 7.76
CA VAL A 87 2.63 5.65 8.00
C VAL A 87 2.00 4.32 8.40
N LEU A 88 1.21 4.32 9.47
CA LEU A 88 0.52 3.14 9.99
C LEU A 88 -0.95 3.14 9.59
N PHE A 89 -1.46 1.96 9.24
CA PHE A 89 -2.89 1.71 8.99
C PHE A 89 -3.25 0.29 9.45
N ALA A 90 -4.55 -0.04 9.40
CA ALA A 90 -5.03 -1.41 9.58
C ALA A 90 -6.00 -1.79 8.45
N PRO A 91 -5.97 -3.03 7.96
CA PRO A 91 -7.04 -3.54 7.11
C PRO A 91 -8.31 -3.78 7.94
N LEU A 92 -9.49 -3.56 7.39
CA LEU A 92 -10.77 -3.92 8.00
C LEU A 92 -11.57 -4.77 7.01
N TYR A 93 -11.65 -6.07 7.26
CA TYR A 93 -12.41 -7.00 6.44
C TYR A 93 -13.89 -6.88 6.78
N LEU A 94 -14.68 -6.36 5.83
CA LEU A 94 -16.11 -6.13 6.00
C LEU A 94 -16.92 -7.39 5.66
N SER A 95 -16.48 -8.15 4.66
CA SER A 95 -17.20 -9.33 4.18
C SER A 95 -16.29 -10.23 3.37
N ASN A 96 -16.43 -11.55 3.56
CA ASN A 96 -15.73 -12.55 2.78
C ASN A 96 -16.64 -13.32 1.80
N TYR A 97 -17.87 -12.85 1.58
CA TYR A 97 -18.70 -13.34 0.48
C TYR A 97 -18.03 -12.99 -0.85
N CYS A 98 -17.82 -14.01 -1.69
CA CYS A 98 -17.14 -13.85 -2.97
C CYS A 98 -17.60 -14.91 -3.97
N VAL A 99 -17.94 -14.48 -5.20
CA VAL A 99 -18.40 -15.37 -6.29
C VAL A 99 -17.26 -15.86 -7.19
N ASN A 100 -16.05 -15.31 -7.02
CA ASN A 100 -14.90 -15.66 -7.85
C ASN A 100 -14.26 -17.00 -7.47
N GLY A 101 -13.55 -17.59 -8.43
CA GLY A 101 -12.82 -18.85 -8.29
C GLY A 101 -11.31 -18.71 -8.14
N CYS A 102 -10.79 -17.59 -7.61
CA CYS A 102 -9.35 -17.31 -7.54
C CYS A 102 -8.60 -18.45 -6.83
N VAL A 103 -7.65 -19.10 -7.49
CA VAL A 103 -7.02 -20.34 -6.98
C VAL A 103 -6.03 -20.14 -5.83
N TYR A 104 -5.78 -18.89 -5.46
CA TYR A 104 -4.79 -18.48 -4.45
C TYR A 104 -5.44 -17.78 -3.24
N CYS A 105 -6.76 -17.74 -3.16
CA CYS A 105 -7.51 -17.00 -2.14
C CYS A 105 -8.54 -17.90 -1.46
N PRO A 106 -8.54 -18.02 -0.12
CA PRO A 106 -9.48 -18.90 0.59
C PRO A 106 -10.93 -18.44 0.45
N TYR A 107 -11.15 -17.17 0.11
CA TYR A 107 -12.51 -16.64 -0.09
C TYR A 107 -13.14 -17.12 -1.40
N HIS A 108 -12.44 -17.88 -2.25
CA HIS A 108 -13.01 -18.36 -3.49
C HIS A 108 -14.31 -19.17 -3.27
N LEU A 109 -15.24 -19.10 -4.21
CA LEU A 109 -16.60 -19.64 -4.07
C LEU A 109 -16.65 -21.14 -3.73
N LYS A 110 -15.65 -21.90 -4.18
CA LYS A 110 -15.56 -23.35 -3.96
C LYS A 110 -15.16 -23.73 -2.53
N ASN A 111 -14.53 -22.83 -1.78
CA ASN A 111 -14.11 -23.11 -0.40
C ASN A 111 -15.36 -23.08 0.47
N LYS A 112 -15.65 -24.23 1.10
CA LYS A 112 -16.76 -24.45 2.05
C LYS A 112 -16.28 -24.70 3.48
N HIS A 113 -14.98 -24.64 3.72
CA HIS A 113 -14.34 -24.80 5.02
C HIS A 113 -14.38 -23.48 5.79
N ILE A 114 -14.13 -22.36 5.11
CA ILE A 114 -14.16 -21.03 5.71
C ILE A 114 -15.60 -20.52 5.97
N ALA A 115 -15.83 -19.92 7.14
CA ALA A 115 -17.13 -19.36 7.50
C ALA A 115 -17.45 -18.10 6.68
N ARG A 116 -18.63 -18.04 6.06
CA ARG A 116 -19.07 -16.84 5.30
C ARG A 116 -19.68 -15.81 6.23
N LYS A 117 -19.07 -14.63 6.29
CA LYS A 117 -19.41 -13.53 7.19
C LYS A 117 -19.48 -12.21 6.44
N LYS A 118 -20.39 -11.35 6.90
CA LYS A 118 -20.57 -9.97 6.48
C LYS A 118 -20.95 -9.17 7.72
N LEU A 119 -20.21 -8.10 8.00
CA LEU A 119 -20.48 -7.27 9.17
C LEU A 119 -21.76 -6.46 8.97
N THR A 120 -22.58 -6.42 10.01
CA THR A 120 -23.65 -5.44 10.20
C THR A 120 -23.07 -4.07 10.57
N GLN A 121 -23.86 -3.01 10.43
CA GLN A 121 -23.41 -1.67 10.82
C GLN A 121 -23.10 -1.58 12.33
N GLU A 122 -23.80 -2.34 13.18
CA GLU A 122 -23.52 -2.41 14.62
C GLU A 122 -22.17 -3.07 14.90
N GLU A 123 -21.83 -4.15 14.18
CA GLU A 123 -20.52 -4.80 14.28
C GLU A 123 -19.42 -3.89 13.75
N ILE A 124 -19.63 -3.17 12.65
CA ILE A 124 -18.68 -2.16 12.15
C ILE A 124 -18.40 -1.10 13.21
N VAL A 125 -19.43 -0.65 13.95
CA VAL A 125 -19.23 0.29 15.07
C VAL A 125 -18.30 -0.31 16.13
N LYS A 126 -18.47 -1.58 16.50
CA LYS A 126 -17.59 -2.28 17.46
C LYS A 126 -16.16 -2.41 16.93
N GLU A 127 -16.00 -2.88 15.69
CA GLU A 127 -14.68 -3.07 15.05
C GLU A 127 -13.90 -1.76 14.95
N VAL A 128 -14.56 -0.70 14.46
CA VAL A 128 -13.93 0.62 14.34
C VAL A 128 -13.63 1.23 15.70
N THR A 129 -14.48 0.98 16.71
CA THR A 129 -14.21 1.40 18.08
C THR A 129 -12.96 0.72 18.63
N ALA A 130 -12.83 -0.59 18.45
CA ALA A 130 -11.63 -1.35 18.86
C ALA A 130 -10.37 -0.83 18.15
N LEU A 131 -10.44 -0.59 16.83
CA LEU A 131 -9.36 0.01 16.06
C LEU A 131 -8.99 1.42 16.54
N GLN A 132 -9.97 2.23 16.92
CA GLN A 132 -9.75 3.57 17.48
C GLN A 132 -9.10 3.49 18.87
N ASP A 133 -9.49 2.51 19.69
CA ASP A 133 -8.90 2.24 21.02
C ASP A 133 -7.46 1.72 20.94
N MET A 134 -7.10 1.03 19.85
CA MET A 134 -5.70 0.68 19.58
C MET A 134 -4.87 1.92 19.19
N GLY A 135 -5.53 2.96 18.66
CA GLY A 135 -4.91 4.22 18.24
C GLY A 135 -4.87 4.45 16.74
N HIS A 136 -5.45 3.55 15.92
CA HIS A 136 -5.50 3.75 14.47
C HIS A 136 -6.31 5.00 14.08
N LYS A 137 -5.89 5.61 12.97
CA LYS A 137 -6.56 6.76 12.33
C LYS A 137 -6.78 6.54 10.82
N ARG A 138 -6.28 5.44 10.28
CA ARG A 138 -6.28 5.09 8.85
C ARG A 138 -6.69 3.64 8.70
N LEU A 139 -7.67 3.39 7.83
CA LEU A 139 -8.12 2.04 7.49
C LEU A 139 -7.99 1.78 6.00
N ALA A 140 -7.83 0.52 5.63
CA ALA A 140 -8.10 0.00 4.30
C ALA A 140 -9.23 -1.02 4.43
N ILE A 141 -10.41 -0.74 3.88
CA ILE A 141 -11.49 -1.72 3.89
C ILE A 141 -11.25 -2.78 2.82
N GLU A 142 -11.56 -4.02 3.16
CA GLU A 142 -11.38 -5.20 2.32
C GLU A 142 -12.73 -5.93 2.23
N ALA A 143 -13.20 -6.25 1.02
CA ALA A 143 -14.41 -7.04 0.83
C ALA A 143 -14.33 -7.95 -0.40
N GLY A 144 -14.85 -9.16 -0.28
CA GLY A 144 -15.01 -10.08 -1.41
C GLY A 144 -16.03 -9.57 -2.45
N GLU A 145 -15.92 -10.07 -3.68
CA GLU A 145 -16.82 -9.67 -4.77
C GLU A 145 -18.09 -10.52 -4.77
N ASP A 146 -19.20 -9.96 -4.32
CA ASP A 146 -20.51 -10.59 -4.40
C ASP A 146 -21.58 -9.51 -4.60
N PRO A 147 -22.15 -9.37 -5.81
CA PRO A 147 -23.14 -8.31 -6.08
C PRO A 147 -24.44 -8.40 -5.27
N VAL A 148 -24.74 -9.57 -4.68
CA VAL A 148 -25.94 -9.78 -3.85
C VAL A 148 -25.64 -9.47 -2.39
N ASN A 149 -24.57 -10.04 -1.87
CA ASN A 149 -24.22 -9.89 -0.45
C ASN A 149 -23.45 -8.58 -0.18
N ASN A 150 -22.60 -8.16 -1.11
CA ASN A 150 -21.72 -6.99 -1.01
C ASN A 150 -22.01 -5.96 -2.12
N PRO A 151 -23.25 -5.49 -2.29
CA PRO A 151 -23.55 -4.45 -3.27
C PRO A 151 -22.81 -3.15 -2.90
N ILE A 152 -22.61 -2.27 -3.88
CA ILE A 152 -21.88 -1.01 -3.65
C ILE A 152 -22.54 -0.17 -2.53
N GLU A 153 -23.87 -0.22 -2.41
CA GLU A 153 -24.63 0.48 -1.38
C GLU A 153 -24.21 0.06 0.04
N TYR A 154 -23.90 -1.23 0.24
CA TYR A 154 -23.37 -1.71 1.52
C TYR A 154 -22.00 -1.10 1.80
N ILE A 155 -21.09 -1.08 0.82
CA ILE A 155 -19.75 -0.49 0.98
C ILE A 155 -19.84 1.00 1.32
N LEU A 156 -20.73 1.74 0.65
CA LEU A 156 -20.97 3.16 0.91
C LEU A 156 -21.51 3.41 2.31
N GLU A 157 -22.48 2.60 2.75
CA GLU A 157 -23.01 2.65 4.12
C GLU A 157 -21.91 2.37 5.16
N CYS A 158 -21.05 1.38 4.92
CA CYS A 158 -19.90 1.08 5.79
C CYS A 158 -18.95 2.27 5.90
N ILE A 159 -18.59 2.91 4.78
CA ILE A 159 -17.71 4.10 4.76
C ILE A 159 -18.33 5.24 5.58
N GLN A 160 -19.63 5.49 5.39
CA GLN A 160 -20.36 6.51 6.16
C GLN A 160 -20.34 6.20 7.66
N THR A 161 -20.64 4.95 8.04
CA THR A 161 -20.59 4.49 9.44
C THR A 161 -19.18 4.69 10.02
N ILE A 162 -18.14 4.23 9.34
CA ILE A 162 -16.73 4.35 9.77
C ILE A 162 -16.36 5.82 10.06
N TYR A 163 -16.71 6.75 9.17
CA TYR A 163 -16.37 8.17 9.36
C TYR A 163 -17.18 8.85 10.47
N SER A 164 -18.41 8.38 10.73
CA SER A 164 -19.30 8.92 11.75
C SER A 164 -18.83 8.63 13.18
N ILE A 165 -18.07 7.55 13.37
CA ILE A 165 -17.66 7.09 14.70
C ILE A 165 -16.55 7.98 15.26
N LYS A 166 -16.82 8.52 16.45
CA LYS A 166 -15.85 9.19 17.32
C LYS A 166 -15.87 8.48 18.66
N HIS A 167 -14.75 7.90 19.07
CA HIS A 167 -14.62 7.20 20.34
C HIS A 167 -13.43 7.76 21.15
N LYS A 168 -13.71 8.36 22.32
CA LYS A 168 -12.70 9.10 23.12
C LYS A 168 -12.01 10.16 22.24
N ASN A 169 -10.68 10.12 22.15
CA ASN A 169 -9.88 10.97 21.26
C ASN A 169 -9.66 10.34 19.86
N GLY A 170 -10.24 9.16 19.62
CA GLY A 170 -10.15 8.38 18.39
C GLY A 170 -11.08 8.87 17.28
N ALA A 171 -10.58 8.80 16.06
CA ALA A 171 -11.34 9.01 14.84
C ALA A 171 -10.60 8.36 13.66
N ILE A 172 -11.32 7.64 12.81
CA ILE A 172 -10.80 7.29 11.49
C ILE A 172 -10.86 8.52 10.59
N ARG A 173 -9.71 8.92 10.04
CA ARG A 173 -9.49 10.17 9.30
C ARG A 173 -9.23 9.94 7.80
N ARG A 174 -9.00 8.68 7.39
CA ARG A 174 -8.89 8.27 5.98
C ARG A 174 -9.25 6.79 5.86
N VAL A 175 -10.17 6.49 4.95
CA VAL A 175 -10.57 5.13 4.56
C VAL A 175 -10.12 4.88 3.13
N ASN A 176 -9.16 3.99 2.93
CA ASN A 176 -8.86 3.43 1.62
C ASN A 176 -9.81 2.25 1.35
N VAL A 177 -10.05 1.93 0.08
CA VAL A 177 -11.00 0.89 -0.32
C VAL A 177 -10.33 -0.09 -1.25
N ASN A 178 -10.35 -1.37 -0.89
CA ASN A 178 -9.94 -2.48 -1.73
C ASN A 178 -11.16 -3.39 -1.97
N ILE A 179 -11.77 -3.21 -3.14
CA ILE A 179 -12.87 -4.02 -3.65
C ILE A 179 -12.59 -4.32 -5.13
N ALA A 180 -13.22 -5.36 -5.66
CA ALA A 180 -13.04 -5.78 -7.05
C ALA A 180 -13.33 -4.65 -8.06
N ALA A 181 -12.78 -4.83 -9.26
CA ALA A 181 -12.98 -3.92 -10.38
C ALA A 181 -14.47 -3.69 -10.64
N THR A 182 -14.86 -2.42 -10.80
CA THR A 182 -16.27 -2.05 -11.00
C THR A 182 -16.43 -0.94 -12.05
N THR A 183 -17.65 -0.44 -12.20
CA THR A 183 -18.04 0.61 -13.14
C THR A 183 -17.59 2.00 -12.68
N VAL A 184 -17.43 2.91 -13.65
CA VAL A 184 -17.21 4.35 -13.42
C VAL A 184 -18.25 4.96 -12.48
N GLU A 185 -19.51 4.53 -12.59
CA GLU A 185 -20.59 4.99 -11.69
C GLU A 185 -20.30 4.63 -10.23
N ASN A 186 -19.92 3.38 -9.95
CA ASN A 186 -19.60 2.95 -8.60
C ASN A 186 -18.34 3.64 -8.07
N TYR A 187 -17.34 3.87 -8.92
CA TYR A 187 -16.18 4.68 -8.54
C TYR A 187 -16.55 6.13 -8.22
N ARG A 188 -17.48 6.74 -8.96
CA ARG A 188 -18.00 8.07 -8.64
C ARG A 188 -18.70 8.10 -7.28
N LYS A 189 -19.53 7.09 -6.98
CA LYS A 189 -20.14 6.93 -5.66
C LYS A 189 -19.09 6.83 -4.54
N LEU A 190 -18.01 6.06 -4.77
CA LEU A 190 -16.90 5.96 -3.81
C LEU A 190 -16.18 7.31 -3.62
N LYS A 191 -15.94 8.06 -4.71
CA LYS A 191 -15.37 9.41 -4.63
C LYS A 191 -16.26 10.35 -3.80
N GLU A 192 -17.57 10.32 -4.03
CA GLU A 192 -18.56 11.11 -3.29
C GLU A 192 -18.62 10.72 -1.80
N ALA A 193 -18.41 9.44 -1.48
CA ALA A 193 -18.30 8.96 -0.11
C ALA A 193 -16.99 9.37 0.60
N GLY A 194 -16.07 10.04 -0.09
CA GLY A 194 -14.83 10.54 0.51
C GLY A 194 -13.83 9.45 0.85
N ILE A 195 -13.58 8.53 -0.08
CA ILE A 195 -12.48 7.58 0.07
C ILE A 195 -11.12 8.28 -0.05
N GLY A 196 -10.10 7.69 0.58
CA GLY A 196 -8.71 8.08 0.43
C GLY A 196 -8.11 7.55 -0.87
N THR A 197 -7.73 6.27 -0.88
CA THR A 197 -7.18 5.60 -2.06
C THR A 197 -8.07 4.43 -2.47
N TYR A 198 -8.35 4.30 -3.76
CA TYR A 198 -8.88 3.04 -4.30
C TYR A 198 -7.71 2.11 -4.62
N ILE A 199 -7.72 0.93 -4.03
CA ILE A 199 -6.67 -0.07 -4.16
C ILE A 199 -7.25 -1.24 -4.95
N LEU A 200 -6.52 -1.67 -5.97
CA LEU A 200 -6.82 -2.89 -6.71
C LEU A 200 -5.50 -3.53 -7.12
N PHE A 201 -5.30 -4.76 -6.70
CA PHE A 201 -4.15 -5.53 -7.14
C PHE A 201 -4.49 -6.13 -8.50
N GLN A 202 -3.58 -5.97 -9.47
CA GLN A 202 -3.67 -6.69 -10.72
C GLN A 202 -3.49 -8.20 -10.51
N GLU A 203 -2.85 -8.58 -9.40
CA GLU A 203 -2.46 -9.95 -9.05
C GLU A 203 -1.34 -10.47 -9.95
N THR A 204 -1.62 -10.62 -11.25
CA THR A 204 -0.68 -10.93 -12.32
C THR A 204 -1.03 -10.18 -13.61
N TYR A 205 -0.03 -9.58 -14.24
CA TYR A 205 -0.09 -8.90 -15.53
C TYR A 205 0.07 -9.89 -16.70
N HIS A 206 0.48 -11.13 -16.48
CA HIS A 206 0.55 -12.12 -17.55
C HIS A 206 -0.86 -12.66 -17.84
N LYS A 207 -1.46 -12.22 -18.95
CA LYS A 207 -2.87 -12.50 -19.28
C LYS A 207 -3.25 -13.97 -19.20
N GLU A 208 -2.48 -14.87 -19.81
CA GLU A 208 -2.78 -16.31 -19.80
C GLU A 208 -2.77 -16.87 -18.38
N SER A 209 -1.79 -16.47 -17.58
CA SER A 209 -1.73 -16.83 -16.15
C SER A 209 -2.89 -16.25 -15.37
N TYR A 210 -3.26 -15.00 -15.63
CA TYR A 210 -4.41 -14.36 -14.99
C TYR A 210 -5.69 -15.15 -15.23
N GLU A 211 -6.00 -15.52 -16.48
CA GLU A 211 -7.21 -16.28 -16.82
C GLU A 211 -7.22 -17.66 -16.15
N ASN A 212 -6.06 -18.32 -16.06
CA ASN A 212 -5.89 -19.60 -15.36
C ASN A 212 -6.06 -19.49 -13.84
N LEU A 213 -5.53 -18.42 -13.23
CA LEU A 213 -5.61 -18.17 -11.79
C LEU A 213 -7.01 -17.68 -11.36
N HIS A 214 -7.80 -17.15 -12.30
CA HIS A 214 -9.16 -16.64 -12.10
C HIS A 214 -10.17 -17.38 -12.99
N PRO A 215 -10.36 -18.70 -12.84
CA PRO A 215 -11.10 -19.53 -13.80
C PRO A 215 -12.61 -19.24 -13.88
N THR A 216 -13.19 -18.60 -12.85
CA THR A 216 -14.64 -18.35 -12.77
C THR A 216 -14.95 -17.05 -12.03
N GLY A 217 -16.07 -16.43 -12.37
CA GLY A 217 -16.57 -15.20 -11.77
C GLY A 217 -16.20 -13.94 -12.58
N PRO A 218 -16.68 -12.76 -12.19
CA PRO A 218 -16.40 -11.52 -12.92
C PRO A 218 -14.92 -11.19 -13.04
N LYS A 219 -14.11 -11.56 -12.03
CA LYS A 219 -12.66 -11.32 -12.03
C LYS A 219 -11.91 -12.06 -13.15
N HIS A 220 -12.52 -13.01 -13.86
CA HIS A 220 -11.87 -13.71 -14.99
C HIS A 220 -11.48 -12.78 -16.14
N ASP A 221 -12.24 -11.69 -16.36
CA ASP A 221 -11.98 -10.76 -17.46
C ASP A 221 -10.73 -9.91 -17.17
N TYR A 222 -9.61 -10.34 -17.75
CA TYR A 222 -8.30 -9.66 -17.64
C TYR A 222 -8.38 -8.19 -18.06
N ALA A 223 -9.03 -7.89 -19.18
CA ALA A 223 -9.06 -6.53 -19.71
C ALA A 223 -9.89 -5.62 -18.79
N TYR A 224 -11.07 -6.09 -18.38
CA TYR A 224 -11.91 -5.35 -17.45
C TYR A 224 -11.18 -5.06 -16.13
N HIS A 225 -10.45 -6.03 -15.59
CA HIS A 225 -9.69 -5.84 -14.35
C HIS A 225 -8.50 -4.89 -14.52
N THR A 226 -7.75 -5.01 -15.62
CA THR A 226 -6.57 -4.18 -15.89
C THR A 226 -6.94 -2.71 -16.14
N GLU A 227 -8.03 -2.46 -16.86
CA GLU A 227 -8.55 -1.12 -17.17
C GLU A 227 -9.33 -0.47 -15.99
N ALA A 228 -9.39 -1.13 -14.84
CA ALA A 228 -10.18 -0.67 -13.71
C ALA A 228 -9.68 0.65 -13.11
N MET A 229 -8.37 0.90 -13.17
CA MET A 229 -7.79 2.15 -12.67
C MET A 229 -8.14 3.35 -13.54
N ASP A 230 -8.23 3.18 -14.88
CA ASP A 230 -8.77 4.21 -15.77
C ASP A 230 -10.20 4.56 -15.43
N ARG A 231 -11.05 3.54 -15.21
CA ARG A 231 -12.44 3.76 -14.79
C ARG A 231 -12.54 4.43 -13.43
N ALA A 232 -11.62 4.13 -12.50
CA ALA A 232 -11.56 4.78 -11.20
C ALA A 232 -11.20 6.27 -11.32
N MET A 233 -10.19 6.60 -12.13
CA MET A 233 -9.79 7.97 -12.41
C MET A 233 -10.86 8.74 -13.20
N GLU A 234 -11.54 8.11 -14.15
CA GLU A 234 -12.72 8.67 -14.83
C GLU A 234 -13.88 8.92 -13.85
N GLY A 235 -14.03 8.07 -12.84
CA GLY A 235 -14.94 8.25 -11.72
C GLY A 235 -14.56 9.39 -10.77
N GLY A 236 -13.40 10.03 -10.97
CA GLY A 236 -12.89 11.15 -10.17
C GLY A 236 -12.00 10.74 -8.99
N ILE A 237 -11.62 9.46 -8.88
CA ILE A 237 -10.68 8.98 -7.86
C ILE A 237 -9.26 9.24 -8.36
N ASP A 238 -8.57 10.18 -7.74
CA ASP A 238 -7.25 10.68 -8.12
C ASP A 238 -6.08 10.03 -7.34
N ASP A 239 -6.37 9.38 -6.22
CA ASP A 239 -5.43 8.53 -5.50
C ASP A 239 -5.80 7.05 -5.75
N VAL A 240 -5.05 6.37 -6.62
CA VAL A 240 -5.18 4.91 -6.84
C VAL A 240 -3.96 4.14 -6.35
N GLY A 241 -4.16 2.87 -6.01
CA GLY A 241 -3.14 1.98 -5.48
C GLY A 241 -3.02 0.69 -6.29
N LEU A 242 -1.89 0.52 -6.99
CA LEU A 242 -1.59 -0.71 -7.72
C LEU A 242 -1.07 -1.80 -6.76
N GLY A 243 -1.03 -3.04 -7.22
CA GLY A 243 -0.30 -4.10 -6.55
C GLY A 243 -0.20 -5.37 -7.39
N VAL A 244 0.79 -6.18 -7.04
CA VAL A 244 1.06 -7.51 -7.62
C VAL A 244 1.18 -8.48 -6.45
N LEU A 245 0.57 -9.67 -6.59
CA LEU A 245 0.75 -10.74 -5.62
C LEU A 245 1.98 -11.56 -6.03
N PHE A 246 3.16 -11.11 -5.57
CA PHE A 246 4.42 -11.75 -5.90
C PHE A 246 4.48 -13.18 -5.35
N GLY A 247 4.95 -14.11 -6.16
CA GLY A 247 4.98 -15.54 -5.81
C GLY A 247 3.95 -16.38 -6.57
N LEU A 248 2.96 -15.77 -7.21
CA LEU A 248 2.02 -16.49 -8.09
C LEU A 248 2.69 -16.87 -9.41
N GLU A 249 3.37 -15.91 -10.02
CA GLU A 249 3.82 -15.97 -11.41
C GLU A 249 5.21 -15.34 -11.60
N MET A 250 5.67 -15.32 -12.85
CA MET A 250 6.96 -14.81 -13.33
C MET A 250 7.31 -13.40 -12.82
N TYR A 251 7.90 -13.27 -11.62
CA TYR A 251 8.10 -11.99 -10.94
C TYR A 251 8.79 -10.89 -11.78
N ARG A 252 9.64 -11.27 -12.75
CA ARG A 252 10.29 -10.31 -13.67
C ARG A 252 9.29 -9.71 -14.66
N TYR A 253 8.39 -10.53 -15.20
CA TYR A 253 7.28 -10.10 -16.05
C TYR A 253 6.36 -9.16 -15.27
N GLU A 254 6.01 -9.56 -14.05
CA GLU A 254 5.14 -8.78 -13.18
C GLU A 254 5.73 -7.43 -12.80
N PHE A 255 7.03 -7.39 -12.52
CA PHE A 255 7.72 -6.15 -12.23
C PHE A 255 7.71 -5.19 -13.42
N ALA A 256 7.92 -5.69 -14.64
CA ALA A 256 7.82 -4.87 -15.85
C ALA A 256 6.39 -4.37 -16.09
N GLY A 257 5.39 -5.26 -16.02
CA GLY A 257 3.97 -4.92 -16.18
C GLY A 257 3.47 -3.89 -15.14
N LEU A 258 3.92 -4.02 -13.89
CA LEU A 258 3.62 -3.06 -12.83
C LEU A 258 4.14 -1.65 -13.14
N LEU A 259 5.37 -1.55 -13.66
CA LEU A 259 5.94 -0.26 -14.06
C LEU A 259 5.26 0.29 -15.32
N MET A 260 4.93 -0.56 -16.30
CA MET A 260 4.16 -0.15 -17.49
C MET A 260 2.78 0.40 -17.11
N HIS A 261 2.11 -0.19 -16.11
CA HIS A 261 0.84 0.33 -15.62
C HIS A 261 1.03 1.69 -14.92
N ALA A 262 2.09 1.86 -14.11
CA ALA A 262 2.39 3.15 -13.51
C ALA A 262 2.69 4.24 -14.56
N GLU A 263 3.45 3.90 -15.60
CA GLU A 263 3.73 4.78 -16.75
C GLU A 263 2.46 5.14 -17.52
N HIS A 264 1.57 4.17 -17.74
CA HIS A 264 0.29 4.38 -18.40
C HIS A 264 -0.58 5.41 -17.65
N LEU A 265 -0.74 5.24 -16.34
CA LEU A 265 -1.52 6.18 -15.52
C LEU A 265 -0.94 7.60 -15.58
N GLU A 266 0.38 7.75 -15.49
CA GLU A 266 1.02 9.07 -15.61
C GLU A 266 0.86 9.64 -17.04
N ALA A 267 0.91 8.81 -18.09
CA ALA A 267 0.81 9.22 -19.48
C ALA A 267 -0.61 9.65 -19.90
N VAL A 268 -1.64 9.01 -19.36
CA VAL A 268 -3.06 9.29 -19.66
C VAL A 268 -3.64 10.35 -18.74
N HIS A 269 -3.41 10.22 -17.43
CA HIS A 269 -4.09 11.03 -16.41
C HIS A 269 -3.19 12.13 -15.82
N GLY A 270 -1.91 12.18 -16.21
CA GLY A 270 -0.93 13.15 -15.72
C GLY A 270 -0.42 12.86 -14.30
N VAL A 271 -0.89 11.77 -13.69
CA VAL A 271 -0.51 11.32 -12.34
C VAL A 271 -0.41 9.79 -12.31
N GLY A 272 0.73 9.28 -11.83
CA GLY A 272 0.89 7.85 -11.57
C GLY A 272 0.15 7.39 -10.30
N PRO A 273 0.32 6.13 -9.89
CA PRO A 273 -0.33 5.61 -8.68
C PRO A 273 0.17 6.29 -7.41
N HIS A 274 -0.74 6.51 -6.46
CA HIS A 274 -0.42 7.04 -5.13
C HIS A 274 0.37 6.02 -4.32
N THR A 275 0.02 4.73 -4.45
CA THR A 275 0.71 3.62 -3.78
C THR A 275 0.92 2.42 -4.69
N ILE A 276 1.97 1.65 -4.40
CA ILE A 276 2.15 0.28 -4.88
C ILE A 276 2.22 -0.65 -3.66
N SER A 277 1.42 -1.70 -3.67
CA SER A 277 1.46 -2.78 -2.69
C SER A 277 2.25 -3.96 -3.25
N VAL A 278 3.08 -4.58 -2.40
CA VAL A 278 3.94 -5.70 -2.79
C VAL A 278 3.66 -6.96 -1.94
N PRO A 279 2.41 -7.43 -1.84
CA PRO A 279 2.12 -8.64 -1.07
C PRO A 279 2.82 -9.87 -1.69
N ARG A 280 3.25 -10.81 -0.84
CA ARG A 280 3.60 -12.16 -1.26
C ARG A 280 2.48 -13.15 -0.94
N VAL A 281 2.39 -14.21 -1.74
CA VAL A 281 1.49 -15.35 -1.43
C VAL A 281 1.83 -15.88 -0.04
N LYS A 282 0.80 -16.17 0.75
CA LYS A 282 0.92 -16.71 2.11
C LYS A 282 -0.04 -17.87 2.24
N HIS A 283 0.24 -18.74 3.20
CA HIS A 283 -0.65 -19.83 3.53
C HIS A 283 -1.99 -19.27 3.98
N ALA A 284 -3.06 -19.98 3.62
CA ALA A 284 -4.41 -19.71 4.04
C ALA A 284 -5.19 -21.03 4.07
N ASP A 285 -6.40 -21.00 4.62
CA ASP A 285 -7.31 -22.15 4.55
C ASP A 285 -7.47 -22.62 3.10
N ASP A 286 -7.38 -23.93 2.86
CA ASP A 286 -7.36 -24.59 1.54
C ASP A 286 -6.34 -24.10 0.48
N ILE A 287 -5.41 -23.21 0.85
CA ILE A 287 -4.38 -22.66 -0.04
C ILE A 287 -2.97 -22.97 0.49
N ASP A 288 -2.27 -23.85 -0.22
CA ASP A 288 -0.85 -24.14 0.00
C ASP A 288 0.03 -23.26 -0.91
N PRO A 289 0.87 -22.36 -0.36
CA PRO A 289 1.77 -21.54 -1.15
C PRO A 289 2.79 -22.34 -1.96
N THR A 290 3.11 -23.56 -1.52
CA THR A 290 4.06 -24.44 -2.22
C THR A 290 3.48 -25.05 -3.49
N ALA A 291 2.15 -24.96 -3.68
CA ALA A 291 1.50 -25.29 -4.95
C ALA A 291 1.86 -24.29 -6.06
N PHE A 292 2.44 -23.13 -5.71
CA PHE A 292 2.97 -22.15 -6.65
C PHE A 292 4.50 -22.27 -6.69
N ASP A 293 5.04 -22.59 -7.86
CA ASP A 293 6.49 -22.79 -8.09
C ASP A 293 7.28 -21.46 -8.22
N ASN A 294 6.59 -20.32 -8.18
CA ASN A 294 7.13 -18.99 -8.44
C ASN A 294 7.43 -18.15 -7.18
N GLY A 295 7.49 -18.76 -6.00
CA GLY A 295 7.85 -18.08 -4.75
C GLY A 295 9.17 -17.31 -4.84
N ILE A 296 9.20 -16.07 -4.31
CA ILE A 296 10.41 -15.23 -4.34
C ILE A 296 11.12 -15.20 -2.98
N SER A 297 12.45 -15.26 -3.01
CA SER A 297 13.29 -15.13 -1.82
C SER A 297 13.22 -13.73 -1.21
N ASP A 298 13.63 -13.60 0.06
CA ASP A 298 13.70 -12.30 0.74
C ASP A 298 14.72 -11.35 0.08
N ASP A 299 15.73 -11.86 -0.63
CA ASP A 299 16.69 -11.05 -1.40
C ASP A 299 16.05 -10.48 -2.67
N ILE A 300 15.33 -11.32 -3.44
CA ILE A 300 14.60 -10.89 -4.63
C ILE A 300 13.52 -9.88 -4.23
N PHE A 301 12.78 -10.15 -3.14
CA PHE A 301 11.77 -9.24 -2.63
C PHE A 301 12.35 -7.88 -2.22
N ALA A 302 13.46 -7.87 -1.49
CA ALA A 302 14.17 -6.65 -1.14
C ALA A 302 14.64 -5.88 -2.37
N LYS A 303 15.13 -6.60 -3.39
CA LYS A 303 15.53 -6.02 -4.67
C LYS A 303 14.37 -5.38 -5.42
N ILE A 304 13.22 -6.05 -5.50
CA ILE A 304 12.01 -5.48 -6.09
C ILE A 304 11.60 -4.21 -5.35
N CYS A 305 11.60 -4.21 -4.01
CA CYS A 305 11.28 -3.02 -3.23
C CYS A 305 12.23 -1.84 -3.53
N ALA A 306 13.54 -2.09 -3.57
CA ALA A 306 14.52 -1.05 -3.91
C ALA A 306 14.28 -0.51 -5.34
N LEU A 307 14.01 -1.40 -6.30
CA LEU A 307 13.81 -1.03 -7.69
C LEU A 307 12.51 -0.26 -7.92
N ILE A 308 11.41 -0.63 -7.26
CA ILE A 308 10.17 0.16 -7.30
C ILE A 308 10.45 1.57 -6.75
N ARG A 309 11.17 1.70 -5.61
CA ARG A 309 11.49 3.01 -5.02
C ARG A 309 12.29 3.90 -5.97
N ILE A 310 13.30 3.38 -6.67
CA ILE A 310 14.08 4.21 -7.60
C ILE A 310 13.31 4.50 -8.91
N SER A 311 12.41 3.61 -9.33
CA SER A 311 11.67 3.72 -10.60
C SER A 311 10.47 4.67 -10.49
N VAL A 312 9.76 4.65 -9.36
CA VAL A 312 8.60 5.53 -9.09
C VAL A 312 8.81 6.27 -7.75
N PRO A 313 9.73 7.25 -7.69
CA PRO A 313 10.27 7.81 -6.45
C PRO A 313 9.25 8.54 -5.57
N TYR A 314 8.13 8.98 -6.15
CA TYR A 314 7.07 9.71 -5.45
C TYR A 314 5.91 8.81 -4.98
N THR A 315 5.83 7.58 -5.49
CA THR A 315 4.78 6.62 -5.17
C THR A 315 5.07 5.97 -3.83
N GLY A 316 4.06 5.96 -2.96
CA GLY A 316 4.14 5.26 -1.67
C GLY A 316 4.24 3.76 -1.88
N MET A 317 4.93 3.08 -0.98
CA MET A 317 5.00 1.61 -0.98
C MET A 317 4.39 1.05 0.30
N ILE A 318 3.53 0.06 0.14
CA ILE A 318 2.80 -0.63 1.22
C ILE A 318 3.37 -2.04 1.39
N ILE A 319 3.68 -2.39 2.65
CA ILE A 319 3.92 -3.77 3.09
C ILE A 319 2.96 -4.11 4.22
N SER A 320 2.38 -5.31 4.19
CA SER A 320 1.43 -5.77 5.20
C SER A 320 2.08 -6.73 6.20
N THR A 321 1.31 -7.16 7.19
CA THR A 321 1.65 -8.21 8.15
C THR A 321 1.67 -9.62 7.52
N ARG A 322 1.56 -9.73 6.19
CA ARG A 322 2.01 -10.92 5.45
C ARG A 322 3.48 -11.20 5.73
N GLU A 323 4.28 -10.17 5.97
CA GLU A 323 5.72 -10.32 6.18
C GLU A 323 6.12 -10.33 7.65
N SER A 324 7.11 -11.15 7.97
CA SER A 324 7.70 -11.23 9.30
C SER A 324 8.44 -9.94 9.65
N GLN A 325 8.71 -9.72 10.95
CA GLN A 325 9.52 -8.58 11.40
C GLN A 325 10.86 -8.51 10.63
N ALA A 326 11.58 -9.62 10.49
CA ALA A 326 12.89 -9.63 9.82
C ALA A 326 12.82 -9.14 8.35
N VAL A 327 11.80 -9.57 7.61
CA VAL A 327 11.60 -9.11 6.23
C VAL A 327 11.23 -7.63 6.20
N ARG A 328 10.35 -7.19 7.11
CA ARG A 328 9.96 -5.78 7.22
C ARG A 328 11.18 -4.90 7.54
N GLU A 329 12.04 -5.32 8.48
CA GLU A 329 13.29 -4.61 8.81
C GLU A 329 14.20 -4.45 7.59
N LYS A 330 14.28 -5.49 6.75
CA LYS A 330 15.09 -5.48 5.53
C LYS A 330 14.59 -4.49 4.48
N VAL A 331 13.28 -4.37 4.28
CA VAL A 331 12.71 -3.55 3.19
C VAL A 331 12.27 -2.15 3.61
N LEU A 332 12.09 -1.90 4.92
CA LEU A 332 11.83 -0.57 5.47
C LEU A 332 12.82 0.49 4.94
N PRO A 333 14.15 0.29 4.98
CA PRO A 333 15.08 1.29 4.44
C PRO A 333 15.03 1.39 2.91
N LEU A 334 14.62 0.34 2.20
CA LEU A 334 14.70 0.23 0.75
C LEU A 334 13.55 0.92 -0.02
N GLY A 335 12.48 1.34 0.66
CA GLY A 335 11.44 2.09 -0.03
C GLY A 335 10.07 2.13 0.62
N VAL A 336 9.80 1.22 1.56
CA VAL A 336 8.50 1.13 2.24
C VAL A 336 8.17 2.43 2.96
N SER A 337 6.97 2.96 2.72
CA SER A 337 6.49 4.22 3.30
C SER A 337 5.28 4.06 4.20
N GLN A 338 4.52 2.98 4.01
CA GLN A 338 3.34 2.66 4.82
C GLN A 338 3.37 1.18 5.18
N ILE A 339 2.97 0.86 6.40
CA ILE A 339 2.88 -0.51 6.88
C ILE A 339 1.59 -0.74 7.65
N SER A 340 1.02 -1.94 7.57
CA SER A 340 -0.06 -2.32 8.48
C SER A 340 0.49 -2.71 9.85
N GLY A 341 -0.22 -2.38 10.92
CA GLY A 341 0.16 -2.73 12.30
C GLY A 341 -1.01 -3.43 13.00
N ALA A 342 -0.69 -4.44 13.84
CA ALA A 342 -1.68 -5.20 14.62
C ALA A 342 -2.90 -5.66 13.80
N SER A 343 -2.65 -6.13 12.58
CA SER A 343 -3.72 -6.43 11.62
C SER A 343 -4.45 -7.72 11.96
N ARG A 344 -5.76 -7.72 11.70
CA ARG A 344 -6.61 -8.90 11.69
C ARG A 344 -7.08 -9.16 10.26
N THR A 345 -6.98 -10.41 9.82
CA THR A 345 -7.31 -10.83 8.46
C THR A 345 -8.65 -11.56 8.36
N SER A 346 -9.32 -11.75 9.50
CA SER A 346 -10.69 -12.25 9.63
C SER A 346 -11.73 -11.12 9.55
N VAL A 347 -12.96 -11.49 9.17
CA VAL A 347 -14.11 -10.59 9.13
C VAL A 347 -14.62 -10.36 10.56
N GLY A 348 -14.36 -9.18 11.11
CA GLY A 348 -14.77 -8.82 12.48
C GLY A 348 -13.78 -9.21 13.58
N GLY A 349 -12.49 -9.39 13.26
CA GLY A 349 -11.50 -9.90 14.20
C GLY A 349 -10.92 -8.91 15.21
N TYR A 350 -11.34 -7.63 15.25
CA TYR A 350 -10.73 -6.61 16.13
C TYR A 350 -11.41 -6.45 17.48
N ALA A 351 -12.74 -6.43 17.54
CA ALA A 351 -13.46 -6.18 18.79
C ALA A 351 -13.41 -7.40 19.71
N GLU A 352 -13.59 -8.59 19.15
CA GLU A 352 -13.53 -9.85 19.87
C GLU A 352 -12.73 -10.86 19.03
N PRO A 353 -11.89 -11.70 19.67
CA PRO A 353 -11.23 -12.79 18.96
C PRO A 353 -12.27 -13.74 18.36
N GLU A 354 -12.07 -14.11 17.09
CA GLU A 354 -12.93 -15.08 16.42
C GLU A 354 -12.70 -16.49 17.01
N PRO A 355 -13.77 -17.26 17.32
CA PRO A 355 -13.62 -18.67 17.67
C PRO A 355 -12.98 -19.46 16.53
N GLU A 356 -12.13 -20.44 16.83
CA GLU A 356 -11.44 -21.26 15.81
C GLU A 356 -12.42 -21.92 14.81
N GLU A 357 -13.61 -22.33 15.28
CA GLU A 357 -14.64 -22.96 14.43
C GLU A 357 -15.32 -21.98 13.45
N GLU A 358 -15.12 -20.67 13.64
CA GLU A 358 -15.67 -19.64 12.78
C GLU A 358 -14.60 -18.95 11.93
N ASN A 359 -13.42 -19.56 11.77
CA ASN A 359 -12.30 -19.00 11.04
C ASN A 359 -12.75 -18.37 9.71
N SER A 360 -12.44 -17.08 9.58
CA SER A 360 -12.69 -16.28 8.39
C SER A 360 -11.45 -15.57 7.87
N GLU A 361 -10.24 -15.95 8.30
CA GLU A 361 -8.99 -15.29 7.89
C GLU A 361 -8.68 -15.45 6.39
N GLN A 362 -8.29 -14.35 5.73
CA GLN A 362 -7.85 -14.38 4.33
C GLN A 362 -6.45 -14.98 4.14
N PHE A 363 -5.58 -14.86 5.14
CA PHE A 363 -4.21 -15.39 5.13
C PHE A 363 -3.61 -15.37 6.54
N ASP A 364 -2.60 -16.21 6.75
CA ASP A 364 -1.86 -16.30 8.00
C ASP A 364 -1.05 -15.03 8.27
N VAL A 365 -1.30 -14.39 9.41
CA VAL A 365 -0.58 -13.20 9.85
C VAL A 365 0.80 -13.57 10.40
N SER A 366 1.87 -13.12 9.72
CA SER A 366 3.26 -13.38 10.13
C SER A 366 3.78 -12.43 11.20
N ASP A 367 3.21 -11.23 11.33
CA ASP A 367 3.55 -10.26 12.36
C ASP A 367 2.33 -9.96 13.23
N GLN A 368 2.28 -10.60 14.40
CA GLN A 368 1.15 -10.59 15.33
C GLN A 368 1.31 -9.58 16.47
N ARG A 369 2.34 -8.72 16.40
CA ARG A 369 2.60 -7.71 17.43
C ARG A 369 1.45 -6.71 17.53
N THR A 370 1.19 -6.27 18.75
CA THR A 370 0.25 -5.18 19.05
C THR A 370 0.72 -3.87 18.41
N LEU A 371 -0.17 -2.88 18.32
CA LEU A 371 0.19 -1.61 17.70
C LEU A 371 1.26 -0.88 18.52
N ASP A 372 1.20 -0.97 19.85
CA ASP A 372 2.21 -0.36 20.73
C ASP A 372 3.60 -0.97 20.51
N GLU A 373 3.69 -2.31 20.40
CA GLU A 373 4.95 -3.00 20.07
C GLU A 373 5.49 -2.61 18.70
N VAL A 374 4.63 -2.47 17.68
CA VAL A 374 5.04 -2.01 16.34
C VAL A 374 5.54 -0.57 16.38
N VAL A 375 4.84 0.33 17.07
CA VAL A 375 5.25 1.74 17.25
C VAL A 375 6.58 1.81 18.00
N ASN A 376 6.73 1.07 19.11
CA ASN A 376 7.95 0.98 19.89
C ASN A 376 9.14 0.49 19.05
N TRP A 377 8.94 -0.60 18.32
CA TRP A 377 9.94 -1.20 17.42
C TRP A 377 10.44 -0.22 16.37
N LEU A 378 9.52 0.46 15.66
CA LEU A 378 9.89 1.47 14.66
C LEU A 378 10.72 2.59 15.27
N MET A 379 10.35 3.09 16.46
CA MET A 379 11.10 4.15 17.13
C MET A 379 12.48 3.71 17.59
N LYS A 380 12.63 2.47 18.07
CA LYS A 380 13.94 1.86 18.40
C LYS A 380 14.85 1.73 17.18
N MET A 381 14.28 1.50 16.00
CA MET A 381 15.01 1.52 14.72
C MET A 381 15.30 2.93 14.19
N GLY A 382 14.82 3.99 14.85
CA GLY A 382 14.99 5.38 14.43
C GLY A 382 14.00 5.87 13.38
N TYR A 383 12.90 5.14 13.16
CA TYR A 383 11.76 5.60 12.36
C TYR A 383 10.77 6.42 13.21
N ILE A 384 9.95 7.22 12.53
CA ILE A 384 8.87 8.03 13.09
C ILE A 384 7.54 7.39 12.65
N PRO A 385 6.86 6.64 13.53
CA PRO A 385 5.51 6.18 13.27
C PRO A 385 4.58 7.36 13.05
N SER A 386 3.72 7.28 12.04
CA SER A 386 2.85 8.39 11.63
C SER A 386 1.43 7.90 11.39
N PHE A 387 0.45 8.63 11.92
CA PHE A 387 -0.97 8.41 11.67
C PHE A 387 -1.55 9.53 10.80
N CYS A 388 -0.69 10.25 10.08
CA CYS A 388 -1.04 11.44 9.31
C CYS A 388 -2.09 11.17 8.22
N THR A 389 -3.07 12.06 8.15
CA THR A 389 -4.10 12.12 7.09
C THR A 389 -4.22 13.52 6.49
N ALA A 390 -3.23 14.37 6.71
CA ALA A 390 -3.30 15.79 6.36
C ALA A 390 -3.39 16.04 4.86
N CYS A 391 -2.70 15.24 4.02
CA CYS A 391 -2.78 15.42 2.56
C CYS A 391 -4.21 15.30 2.04
N TYR A 392 -4.92 14.25 2.48
CA TYR A 392 -6.32 14.01 2.13
C TYR A 392 -7.22 15.19 2.52
N ARG A 393 -7.08 15.70 3.74
CA ARG A 393 -7.99 16.72 4.30
C ARG A 393 -7.69 18.16 3.89
N GLU A 394 -6.49 18.39 3.35
CA GLU A 394 -6.07 19.67 2.77
C GLU A 394 -6.24 19.69 1.23
N GLY A 395 -6.88 18.67 0.65
CA GLY A 395 -7.09 18.59 -0.80
C GLY A 395 -5.79 18.43 -1.59
N ARG A 396 -4.76 17.82 -0.98
CA ARG A 396 -3.48 17.47 -1.59
C ARG A 396 -3.53 16.00 -2.03
N THR A 397 -4.32 15.74 -3.06
CA THR A 397 -4.50 14.43 -3.71
C THR A 397 -4.04 14.54 -5.17
N GLY A 398 -3.80 13.40 -5.84
CA GLY A 398 -3.44 13.39 -7.27
C GLY A 398 -2.23 14.27 -7.63
N ASP A 399 -2.41 15.13 -8.63
CA ASP A 399 -1.38 16.03 -9.18
C ASP A 399 -0.83 17.02 -8.12
N ARG A 400 -1.69 17.51 -7.22
CA ARG A 400 -1.30 18.45 -6.16
C ARG A 400 -0.37 17.80 -5.15
N PHE A 401 -0.62 16.53 -4.81
CA PHE A 401 0.31 15.74 -3.99
C PHE A 401 1.65 15.55 -4.70
N MET A 402 1.61 15.15 -5.98
CA MET A 402 2.84 14.93 -6.76
C MET A 402 3.67 16.21 -6.91
N ALA A 403 3.04 17.38 -7.07
CA ALA A 403 3.74 18.66 -7.14
C ALA A 403 4.50 18.98 -5.83
N LEU A 404 3.93 18.66 -4.67
CA LEU A 404 4.61 18.85 -3.38
C LEU A 404 5.81 17.93 -3.21
N CYS A 405 5.68 16.67 -3.66
CA CYS A 405 6.77 15.69 -3.66
C CYS A 405 7.89 16.13 -4.61
N LYS A 406 7.56 16.44 -5.87
CA LYS A 406 8.51 16.87 -6.92
C LYS A 406 9.28 18.14 -6.54
N ASN A 407 8.67 19.05 -5.77
CA ASN A 407 9.31 20.29 -5.29
C ASN A 407 10.03 20.16 -3.92
N MET A 408 10.16 18.94 -3.37
CA MET A 408 10.77 18.66 -2.07
C MET A 408 10.17 19.44 -0.89
N GLN A 409 8.94 19.95 -1.03
CA GLN A 409 8.24 20.67 0.04
C GLN A 409 7.56 19.71 1.03
N ILE A 410 7.48 18.42 0.69
CA ILE A 410 6.87 17.40 1.53
C ILE A 410 7.48 17.33 2.93
N LEU A 411 8.78 17.66 3.09
CA LEU A 411 9.45 17.65 4.40
C LEU A 411 8.90 18.72 5.35
N ASN A 412 8.47 19.87 4.84
CA ASN A 412 7.93 20.97 5.64
C ASN A 412 6.50 20.70 6.14
N CYS A 413 5.79 19.73 5.55
CA CYS A 413 4.43 19.37 5.96
C CYS A 413 4.41 18.00 6.65
N CYS A 414 4.98 16.97 6.01
CA CYS A 414 4.83 15.59 6.45
C CYS A 414 5.67 15.27 7.70
N HIS A 415 6.83 15.88 7.86
CA HIS A 415 7.65 15.71 9.07
C HIS A 415 6.95 16.22 10.34
N PRO A 416 6.52 17.50 10.43
CA PRO A 416 5.81 17.97 11.61
C PRO A 416 4.47 17.25 11.81
N ASN A 417 3.72 16.93 10.73
CA ASN A 417 2.49 16.15 10.85
C ASN A 417 2.74 14.74 11.42
N ALA A 418 3.86 14.10 11.08
CA ALA A 418 4.22 12.81 11.67
C ALA A 418 4.51 12.93 13.16
N LEU A 419 5.23 13.97 13.60
CA LEU A 419 5.51 14.19 15.02
C LEU A 419 4.24 14.49 15.81
N MET A 420 3.35 15.32 15.29
CA MET A 420 2.07 15.63 15.95
C MET A 420 1.18 14.40 16.07
N THR A 421 1.03 13.61 15.01
CA THR A 421 0.22 12.38 15.07
C THR A 421 0.85 11.29 15.92
N LEU A 422 2.18 11.22 16.00
CA LEU A 422 2.88 10.38 16.97
C LEU A 422 2.59 10.86 18.40
N LYS A 423 2.70 12.17 18.67
CA LYS A 423 2.39 12.74 19.99
C LYS A 423 0.97 12.41 20.45
N GLU A 424 -0.02 12.53 19.56
CA GLU A 424 -1.39 12.10 19.86
C GLU A 424 -1.43 10.63 20.28
N TYR A 425 -0.74 9.76 19.53
CA TYR A 425 -0.68 8.34 19.86
C TYR A 425 -0.06 8.08 21.25
N LEU A 426 1.06 8.76 21.55
CA LEU A 426 1.78 8.60 22.80
C LEU A 426 1.00 9.11 24.02
N GLU A 427 0.16 10.12 23.84
CA GLU A 427 -0.69 10.62 24.93
C GLU A 427 -1.92 9.74 25.16
N ASP A 428 -2.52 9.21 24.09
CA ASP A 428 -3.84 8.59 24.15
C ASP A 428 -3.80 7.05 24.29
N TYR A 429 -2.78 6.37 23.77
CA TYR A 429 -2.82 4.91 23.59
C TYR A 429 -1.53 4.17 23.98
N ALA A 430 -0.38 4.83 23.99
CA ALA A 430 0.90 4.15 24.18
C ALA A 430 1.13 3.66 25.61
N GLY A 431 1.85 2.54 25.73
CA GLY A 431 2.41 2.06 27.00
C GLY A 431 3.53 2.98 27.53
N GLU A 432 3.89 2.86 28.80
CA GLU A 432 4.85 3.76 29.47
C GLU A 432 6.23 3.80 28.78
N GLU A 433 6.77 2.64 28.40
CA GLU A 433 8.06 2.56 27.70
C GLU A 433 7.99 3.23 26.33
N THR A 434 6.95 2.92 25.56
CA THR A 434 6.71 3.48 24.23
C THR A 434 6.54 4.99 24.30
N LYS A 435 5.79 5.48 25.30
CA LYS A 435 5.63 6.92 25.59
C LYS A 435 6.98 7.58 25.84
N LYS A 436 7.81 7.02 26.71
CA LYS A 436 9.14 7.58 27.03
C LYS A 436 10.03 7.70 25.79
N ILE A 437 10.20 6.61 25.04
CA ILE A 437 11.04 6.57 23.83
C ILE A 437 10.49 7.56 22.77
N GLY A 438 9.17 7.61 22.62
CA GLY A 438 8.52 8.48 21.65
C GLY A 438 8.67 9.97 21.95
N MET A 439 8.63 10.38 23.23
CA MET A 439 8.87 11.79 23.59
C MET A 439 10.32 12.19 23.30
N GLU A 440 11.30 11.36 23.67
CA GLU A 440 12.72 11.59 23.37
C GLU A 440 12.98 11.67 21.85
N LEU A 441 12.28 10.83 21.07
CA LEU A 441 12.31 10.88 19.61
C LEU A 441 11.73 12.21 19.10
N ILE A 442 10.56 12.62 19.57
CA ILE A 442 9.91 13.87 19.14
C ILE A 442 10.81 15.07 19.38
N ASP A 443 11.40 15.21 20.57
CA ASP A 443 12.28 16.33 20.90
C ASP A 443 13.48 16.41 19.94
N ARG A 444 14.10 15.27 19.64
CA ARG A 444 15.22 15.21 18.69
C ARG A 444 14.78 15.55 17.26
N GLU A 445 13.61 15.07 16.83
CA GLU A 445 13.16 15.24 15.44
C GLU A 445 12.53 16.60 15.16
N LEU A 446 12.01 17.30 16.18
CA LEU A 446 11.58 18.71 16.08
C LEU A 446 12.75 19.62 15.71
N GLU A 447 13.94 19.32 16.22
CA GLU A 447 15.15 20.09 15.90
C GLU A 447 15.58 19.99 14.44
N LYS A 448 15.13 18.96 13.72
CA LYS A 448 15.44 18.76 12.30
C LYS A 448 14.50 19.48 11.34
N ILE A 449 13.45 20.15 11.84
CA ILE A 449 12.54 20.94 10.99
C ILE A 449 13.31 22.18 10.48
N PRO A 450 13.53 22.33 9.17
CA PRO A 450 14.42 23.37 8.65
C PRO A 450 13.79 24.76 8.67
N ASN A 451 12.47 24.86 8.51
CA ASN A 451 11.76 26.14 8.50
C ASN A 451 11.45 26.60 9.94
N PRO A 452 12.00 27.74 10.41
CA PRO A 452 11.84 28.18 11.80
C PRO A 452 10.39 28.44 12.20
N LYS A 453 9.55 28.94 11.28
CA LYS A 453 8.13 29.20 11.55
C LYS A 453 7.37 27.88 11.71
N VAL A 454 7.60 26.93 10.81
CA VAL A 454 6.99 25.58 10.90
C VAL A 454 7.43 24.89 12.18
N LYS A 455 8.72 24.99 12.54
CA LYS A 455 9.28 24.43 13.77
C LYS A 455 8.58 25.01 15.00
N GLN A 456 8.45 26.33 15.08
CA GLN A 456 7.76 27.01 16.18
C GLN A 456 6.30 26.55 16.31
N THR A 457 5.55 26.53 15.20
CA THR A 457 4.16 26.06 15.20
C THR A 457 4.07 24.57 15.59
N ALA A 458 5.03 23.74 15.17
CA ALA A 458 5.05 22.33 15.56
C ALA A 458 5.28 22.18 17.08
N TYR A 459 6.17 22.96 17.68
CA TYR A 459 6.36 23.01 19.13
C TYR A 459 5.07 23.38 19.87
N GLU A 460 4.40 24.43 19.42
CA GLU A 460 3.13 24.89 20.00
C GLU A 460 2.05 23.81 19.92
N HIS A 461 1.90 23.16 18.77
CA HIS A 461 0.93 22.08 18.59
C HIS A 461 1.28 20.83 19.42
N ILE A 462 2.55 20.46 19.54
CA ILE A 462 2.98 19.34 20.40
C ILE A 462 2.66 19.61 21.88
N HIS A 463 2.85 20.85 22.34
CA HIS A 463 2.45 21.28 23.68
C HIS A 463 0.94 21.23 23.85
N ASP A 464 0.19 21.81 22.92
CA ASP A 464 -1.27 21.83 22.91
C ASP A 464 -1.90 20.41 22.93
N ILE A 465 -1.23 19.42 22.31
CA ILE A 465 -1.67 18.02 22.36
C ILE A 465 -1.56 17.46 23.79
N ALA A 466 -0.52 17.82 24.55
CA ALA A 466 -0.42 17.43 25.95
C ALA A 466 -1.57 18.02 26.80
N GLU A 467 -2.13 19.16 26.39
CA GLU A 467 -3.29 19.81 27.04
C GLU A 467 -4.65 19.28 26.55
N GLY A 468 -4.68 18.30 25.65
CA GLY A 468 -5.91 17.66 25.19
C GLY A 468 -6.44 18.11 23.82
N LYS A 469 -5.78 19.06 23.14
CA LYS A 469 -6.15 19.40 21.74
C LYS A 469 -5.68 18.30 20.77
N ARG A 470 -6.39 18.10 19.67
CA ARG A 470 -6.12 17.03 18.70
C ARG A 470 -6.34 17.51 17.27
N ASP A 471 -5.84 16.72 16.32
CA ASP A 471 -6.04 16.83 14.87
C ASP A 471 -5.42 18.09 14.23
N PHE A 472 -4.26 18.53 14.75
CA PHE A 472 -3.46 19.57 14.12
C PHE A 472 -2.84 19.09 12.80
N ARG A 473 -2.67 20.03 11.85
CA ARG A 473 -2.14 19.73 10.51
C ARG A 473 -1.49 20.95 9.85
N PHE A 474 -0.42 20.66 9.10
CA PHE A 474 0.27 21.56 8.16
C PHE A 474 -0.06 21.26 6.71
#